data_AF-D7BAP1-F1
#
_entry.id   AF-D7BAP1-F1
#
_cell.length_a   1.000
_cell.length_b   1.000
_cell.length_c   1.000
_cell.angle_alpha   90.00
_cell.angle_beta   90.00
_cell.angle_gamma   90.00
#
_symmetry.space_group_name_H-M   'P 1'
#
loop_
_entity.id
_entity.type
_entity.pdbx_description
1 polymer ?
#
loop_
_entity_poly.entity_id
_entity_poly.type
_entity_poly.pdbx_seq_one_letter_code
_entity_poly.pdbx_strand_id
1 'polypeptide(L)'
;MGAQDPNQAWALSNHLKDYRLNKQATEAHLVLQDGSILHFRKDRFGSFVQASGSMAKRLEPAILNFEFDRRTLKVSFVDGSGLEVAWRGGFLGGRSLDTRVREA
;
A
#
# COMPACT_ATOMS: atom_id res chain seq x y z
N MET A 1 -14.15 26.34 6.86
CA MET A 1 -14.21 24.87 6.98
C MET A 1 -13.34 24.32 5.87
N GLY A 2 -12.05 24.09 6.17
CA GLY A 2 -11.10 23.59 5.18
C GLY A 2 -11.42 22.15 4.86
N ALA A 3 -11.63 21.84 3.58
CA ALA A 3 -11.55 20.46 3.12
C ALA A 3 -10.13 20.00 3.50
N GLN A 4 -10.02 19.13 4.50
CA GLN A 4 -8.79 18.38 4.72
C GLN A 4 -8.55 17.66 3.39
N ASP A 5 -7.46 17.98 2.70
CA ASP A 5 -6.99 17.15 1.60
C ASP A 5 -7.07 15.70 2.08
N PRO A 6 -7.76 14.81 1.36
CA PRO A 6 -7.96 13.45 1.84
C PRO A 6 -6.57 12.86 2.07
N ASN A 7 -6.27 12.53 3.34
CA ASN A 7 -4.96 12.05 3.73
C ASN A 7 -4.56 10.89 2.79
N GLN A 8 -3.31 10.87 2.35
CA GLN A 8 -2.87 10.04 1.22
C GLN A 8 -3.06 8.55 1.51
N ALA A 9 -2.90 8.15 2.77
CA ALA A 9 -3.20 6.82 3.25
C ALA A 9 -4.69 6.45 3.08
N TRP A 10 -5.62 7.35 3.41
CA TRP A 10 -7.06 7.13 3.24
C TRP A 10 -7.44 7.05 1.77
N ALA A 11 -6.90 7.95 0.94
CA ALA A 11 -7.09 7.90 -0.51
C ALA A 11 -6.62 6.56 -1.10
N LEU A 12 -5.43 6.09 -0.73
CA LEU A 12 -4.94 4.78 -1.16
C LEU A 12 -5.82 3.64 -0.63
N SER A 13 -6.23 3.69 0.64
CA SER A 13 -7.04 2.63 1.26
C SER A 13 -8.41 2.44 0.58
N ASN A 14 -9.07 3.54 0.18
CA ASN A 14 -10.37 3.50 -0.49
C ASN A 14 -10.29 2.93 -1.90
N HIS A 15 -9.14 3.13 -2.55
CA HIS A 15 -8.91 2.63 -3.90
C HIS A 15 -8.22 1.27 -3.92
N LEU A 16 -7.86 0.70 -2.77
CA LEU A 16 -7.21 -0.60 -2.69
C LEU A 16 -8.22 -1.70 -3.02
N LYS A 17 -7.85 -2.56 -3.97
CA LYS A 17 -8.66 -3.71 -4.41
C LYS A 17 -8.04 -5.04 -4.02
N ASP A 18 -6.72 -5.17 -4.14
CA ASP A 18 -6.01 -6.42 -3.86
C ASP A 18 -4.61 -6.11 -3.29
N TYR A 19 -4.10 -7.02 -2.47
CA TYR A 19 -2.76 -6.98 -1.91
C TYR A 19 -2.10 -8.33 -2.12
N ARG A 20 -0.92 -8.32 -2.73
CA ARG A 20 -0.14 -9.52 -2.99
C ARG A 20 1.24 -9.36 -2.42
N LEU A 21 1.63 -10.23 -1.50
CA LEU A 21 2.98 -10.33 -0.97
C LEU A 21 3.63 -11.59 -1.53
N ASN A 22 4.89 -11.51 -1.96
CA ASN A 22 5.63 -12.69 -2.36
C ASN A 22 5.99 -13.55 -1.13
N LYS A 23 6.29 -14.85 -1.33
CA LYS A 23 6.60 -15.78 -0.22
C LYS A 23 7.83 -15.37 0.60
N GLN A 24 8.73 -14.59 0.01
CA GLN A 24 9.98 -14.16 0.64
C GLN A 24 9.83 -12.85 1.42
N ALA A 25 8.65 -12.22 1.38
CA ALA A 25 8.39 -10.90 1.96
C ALA A 25 9.39 -9.81 1.50
N THR A 26 9.87 -9.92 0.26
CA THR A 26 10.76 -8.96 -0.38
C THR A 26 10.04 -8.09 -1.41
N GLU A 27 8.85 -8.50 -1.84
CA GLU A 27 8.06 -7.80 -2.85
C GLU A 27 6.58 -7.81 -2.52
N ALA A 28 5.94 -6.66 -2.64
CA ALA A 28 4.53 -6.46 -2.45
C ALA A 28 3.91 -5.71 -3.64
N HIS A 29 2.68 -6.07 -4.00
CA HIS A 29 1.87 -5.36 -4.97
C HIS A 29 0.56 -4.91 -4.32
N LEU A 30 0.27 -3.62 -4.42
CA LEU A 30 -1.07 -3.08 -4.18
C LEU A 30 -1.74 -2.86 -5.52
N VAL A 31 -2.86 -3.53 -5.73
CA VAL A 31 -3.69 -3.37 -6.92
C VAL A 31 -4.85 -2.45 -6.56
N LEU A 32 -5.03 -1.40 -7.34
CA LEU A 32 -6.07 -0.42 -7.15
C LEU A 32 -7.33 -0.80 -7.95
N GLN A 33 -8.46 -0.20 -7.60
CA GLN A 33 -9.76 -0.46 -8.22
C GLN A 33 -9.78 -0.16 -9.71
N ASP A 34 -9.04 0.85 -10.15
CA ASP A 34 -8.86 1.23 -11.56
C ASP A 34 -7.89 0.30 -12.32
N GLY A 35 -7.29 -0.68 -11.64
CA GLY A 35 -6.30 -1.58 -12.21
C GLY A 35 -4.85 -1.05 -12.14
N SER A 36 -4.62 0.15 -11.60
CA SER A 36 -3.28 0.65 -11.30
C SER A 36 -2.59 -0.24 -10.26
N ILE A 37 -1.26 -0.31 -10.29
CA ILE A 37 -0.45 -1.16 -9.41
C ILE A 37 0.69 -0.34 -8.80
N LEU A 38 0.84 -0.42 -7.48
CA LEU A 38 2.04 -0.02 -6.76
C LEU A 38 2.85 -1.28 -6.44
N HIS A 39 4.03 -1.40 -7.03
CA HIS A 39 5.00 -2.46 -6.75
C HIS A 39 6.02 -1.94 -5.76
N PHE A 40 6.14 -2.59 -4.63
CA PHE A 40 7.12 -2.31 -3.61
C PHE A 40 8.12 -3.46 -3.59
N ARG A 41 9.40 -3.14 -3.60
CA ARG A 41 10.47 -4.14 -3.46
C ARG A 41 11.50 -3.66 -2.45
N LYS A 42 11.89 -4.53 -1.53
CA LYS A 42 12.95 -4.32 -0.54
C LYS A 42 13.71 -5.62 -0.36
N ASP A 43 14.98 -5.58 -0.71
CA ASP A 43 15.92 -6.67 -0.54
C ASP A 43 17.28 -6.13 -0.08
N ARG A 44 18.28 -7.02 0.03
CA ARG A 44 19.62 -6.66 0.51
C ARG A 44 20.32 -5.62 -0.38
N PHE A 45 19.97 -5.54 -1.66
CA PHE A 45 20.60 -4.68 -2.65
C PHE A 45 19.91 -3.33 -2.80
N GLY A 46 18.66 -3.20 -2.34
CA GLY A 46 17.96 -1.92 -2.37
C GLY A 46 16.48 -1.99 -2.05
N SER A 47 15.88 -0.81 -2.00
CA SER A 47 14.45 -0.60 -1.84
C SER A 47 13.93 0.36 -2.89
N PHE A 48 12.86 0.00 -3.59
CA PHE A 48 12.18 0.88 -4.53
C PHE A 48 10.66 0.69 -4.52
N VAL A 49 9.97 1.72 -4.98
CA VAL A 49 8.55 1.68 -5.33
C VAL A 49 8.43 1.98 -6.81
N GLN A 50 7.62 1.23 -7.52
CA GLN A 50 7.31 1.47 -8.92
C GLN A 50 5.80 1.52 -9.10
N ALA A 51 5.33 2.58 -9.76
CA ALA A 51 3.94 2.73 -10.11
C ALA A 51 3.66 2.36 -11.57
N SER A 52 2.55 1.65 -11.77
CA SER A 52 1.94 1.41 -13.08
C SER A 52 0.49 1.85 -13.05
N GLY A 53 0.06 2.61 -14.07
CA GLY A 53 -1.28 3.21 -14.11
C GLY A 53 -1.36 4.61 -13.47
N SER A 54 -2.40 5.35 -13.85
CA SER A 54 -2.52 6.78 -13.60
C SER A 54 -2.66 7.11 -12.11
N MET A 55 -3.40 6.30 -11.35
CA MET A 55 -3.60 6.54 -9.92
C MET A 55 -2.35 6.19 -9.11
N ALA A 56 -1.71 5.06 -9.39
CA ALA A 56 -0.47 4.67 -8.73
C ALA A 56 0.64 5.72 -8.96
N LYS A 57 0.76 6.26 -10.17
CA LYS A 57 1.76 7.31 -10.49
C LYS A 57 1.54 8.62 -9.75
N ARG A 58 0.30 8.92 -9.33
CA ARG A 58 0.01 10.09 -8.49
C ARG A 58 0.43 9.87 -7.03
N LEU A 59 0.35 8.63 -6.56
CA LEU A 59 0.64 8.26 -5.17
C LEU A 59 2.11 7.92 -4.92
N GLU A 60 2.81 7.36 -5.92
CA GLU A 60 4.21 6.97 -5.82
C GLU A 60 5.16 8.07 -5.33
N PRO A 61 5.15 9.31 -5.86
CA PRO A 61 6.02 10.37 -5.35
C PRO A 61 5.68 10.82 -3.92
N ALA A 62 4.52 10.42 -3.41
CA ALA A 62 4.07 10.75 -2.07
C ALA A 62 4.45 9.69 -1.02
N ILE A 63 4.99 8.53 -1.45
CA ILE A 63 5.45 7.47 -0.56
C ILE A 63 6.83 7.83 -0.04
N LEU A 64 6.93 8.05 1.27
CA LEU A 64 8.18 8.40 1.94
C LEU A 64 9.01 7.14 2.27
N ASN A 65 8.36 6.14 2.84
CA ASN A 65 9.01 4.90 3.27
C ASN A 65 8.00 3.75 3.27
N PHE A 66 8.51 2.54 3.24
CA PHE A 66 7.68 1.35 3.40
C PHE A 66 8.44 0.22 4.10
N GLU A 67 7.68 -0.62 4.77
CA GLU A 67 8.17 -1.81 5.45
C GLU A 67 7.24 -2.98 5.16
N PHE A 68 7.81 -4.18 5.02
CA PHE A 68 7.02 -5.40 4.96
C PHE A 68 7.44 -6.32 6.09
N ASP A 69 6.46 -7.01 6.64
CA ASP A 69 6.65 -8.26 7.38
C ASP A 69 5.99 -9.41 6.59
N ARG A 70 6.04 -10.64 7.10
CA ARG A 70 5.52 -11.85 6.45
C ARG A 70 4.04 -11.79 6.07
N ARG A 71 3.27 -10.83 6.59
CA ARG A 71 1.83 -10.69 6.36
C ARG A 71 1.36 -9.26 6.11
N THR A 72 2.24 -8.27 6.22
CA THR A 72 1.82 -6.87 6.36
C THR A 72 2.73 -5.98 5.55
N LEU A 73 2.15 -5.02 4.85
CA LEU A 73 2.83 -3.88 4.25
C LEU A 73 2.47 -2.64 5.05
N LYS A 74 3.46 -1.87 5.49
CA LYS A 74 3.29 -0.54 6.05
C LYS A 74 3.86 0.46 5.07
N VAL A 75 3.09 1.49 4.76
CA VAL A 75 3.46 2.59 3.88
C VAL A 75 3.34 3.88 4.68
N SER A 76 4.42 4.66 4.70
CA SER A 76 4.43 6.00 5.28
C SER A 76 4.47 7.02 4.15
N PHE A 77 3.64 8.05 4.28
CA PHE A 77 3.50 9.10 3.28
C PHE A 77 4.18 10.40 3.71
N VAL A 78 4.48 11.26 2.74
CA VAL A 78 5.11 12.58 2.96
C VAL A 78 4.22 13.53 3.77
N ASP A 79 2.90 13.33 3.72
CA ASP A 79 1.93 14.10 4.51
C ASP A 79 1.86 13.67 5.98
N GLY A 80 2.68 12.69 6.40
CA GLY A 80 2.70 12.13 7.75
C GLY A 80 1.69 11.00 7.98
N SER A 81 0.80 10.74 7.03
CA SER A 81 -0.17 9.65 7.11
C SER A 81 0.50 8.29 6.91
N GLY A 82 -0.13 7.23 7.40
CA GLY A 82 0.37 5.87 7.27
C GLY A 82 -0.73 4.89 6.86
N LEU A 83 -0.40 3.96 5.98
CA LEU A 83 -1.28 2.85 5.61
C LEU A 83 -0.62 1.52 6.00
N GLU A 84 -1.28 0.74 6.83
CA GLU A 84 -0.95 -0.66 7.06
C GLU A 84 -1.97 -1.53 6.30
N VAL A 85 -1.46 -2.41 5.44
CA VAL A 85 -2.25 -3.39 4.68
C VAL A 85 -1.82 -4.77 5.14
N ALA A 86 -2.73 -5.49 5.79
CA ALA A 86 -2.50 -6.84 6.26
C ALA A 86 -3.23 -7.86 5.38
N TRP A 87 -2.51 -8.93 5.01
CA TRP A 87 -3.12 -10.11 4.45
C TRP A 87 -3.70 -10.97 5.58
N ARG A 88 -5.03 -10.94 5.74
CA ARG A 88 -5.75 -11.94 6.54
C ARG A 88 -6.18 -13.08 5.62
N GLY A 89 -5.33 -14.09 5.51
CA GLY A 89 -5.69 -15.37 4.91
C GLY A 89 -6.79 -16.05 5.72
N GLY A 90 -8.03 -16.02 5.24
CA GLY A 90 -9.06 -16.94 5.68
C GLY A 90 -8.73 -18.34 5.17
N PHE A 91 -8.76 -19.35 6.04
CA PHE A 91 -8.49 -20.76 5.73
C PHE A 91 -9.51 -21.39 4.75
N LEU A 92 -10.46 -20.62 4.22
CA LEU A 92 -11.55 -21.07 3.33
C LEU A 92 -11.91 -19.99 2.29
N GLY A 93 -10.94 -19.54 1.49
CA GLY A 93 -11.21 -18.79 0.24
C GLY A 93 -11.71 -17.34 0.39
N GLY A 94 -12.02 -16.87 1.60
CA GLY A 94 -12.35 -15.47 1.86
C GLY A 94 -11.10 -14.59 1.84
N ARG A 95 -10.96 -13.78 0.78
CA ARG A 95 -9.94 -12.71 0.73
C ARG A 95 -10.47 -11.50 1.49
N SER A 96 -10.05 -11.32 2.74
CA SER A 96 -10.34 -10.09 3.49
C SER A 96 -9.05 -9.28 3.60
N LEU A 97 -9.07 -8.09 3.00
CA LEU A 97 -8.04 -7.07 3.20
C LEU A 97 -8.35 -6.34 4.50
N ASP A 98 -7.40 -6.31 5.42
CA ASP A 98 -7.47 -5.44 6.60
C ASP A 98 -6.56 -4.24 6.31
N THR A 99 -7.16 -3.06 6.18
CA THR A 99 -6.44 -1.80 6.01
C THR A 99 -6.60 -0.96 7.26
N ARG A 100 -5.48 -0.46 7.78
CA ARG A 100 -5.46 0.48 8.90
C ARG A 100 -4.81 1.77 8.44
N VAL A 101 -5.58 2.84 8.53
CA VAL A 101 -5.12 4.19 8.21
C VAL A 101 -4.72 4.87 9.50
N ARG A 102 -3.53 5.44 9.52
CA ARG A 102 -3.07 6.37 10.53
C ARG A 102 -3.13 7.78 9.95
N GLU A 103 -3.86 8.65 10.61
CA GLU A 103 -3.94 10.08 10.28
C GLU A 103 -2.70 10.80 10.80
N ALA A 104 -2.31 11.88 10.10
CA ALA A 104 -1.18 12.74 10.44
C ALA A 104 -1.51 13.70 11.59
#